data_AF-A0A960ZYV4-F1
#
_entry.id   AF-A0A960ZYV4-F1
#
_cell.length_a   1.000
_cell.length_b   1.000
_cell.length_c   1.000
_cell.angle_alpha   90.00
_cell.angle_beta   90.00
_cell.angle_gamma   90.00
#
_symmetry.space_group_name_H-M   'P 1'
#
loop_
_entity.id
_entity.type
_entity.pdbx_description
1 polymer ?
#
loop_
_entity_poly.entity_id
_entity_poly.type
_entity_poly.pdbx_seq_one_letter_code
_entity_poly.pdbx_strand_id
1 'polypeptide(L)'
;MKKINQVYKNQSGFAVIAAALSLALLGLMVLGSTTLVSTSNKSKADTDSRAKVEAYLLAGQEYAIREINQGRDPTVTNQAIGGGSFSVSVSYPTITVSASYDIATATRSFDTNFAADCVSFTCNPLSSSGKRLYGLELNKSCLDTPTLTHFQVDAMPYSGEAVTEIMIEGQKVWEDWAGVAAGTMLDIDDISLPPNPATTANVDYIQFYSPLELGQIYIFYAWFADSSFTMFTCVDSQSPGPGESGDPTEGFNVNNGKIELDPGYQITFEVLCADMAYPGDGGDMELRSRLIRNEVPDADWLFGSGPLMGGESQTESNTSTGIMIYALEGNSKYQKVWDFSALSTNQTQIRTLVDGNFPTPYLEGFGGSQAIEDCLSPYIDRSAQEVDLAPNEILIMHELGVDYSKTSEEGNFQDLILKATVNPIKGGLGSFSS
;
A
#
# COMPACT_ATOMS: atom_id res chain seq x y z
N MET A 1 5.49 28.15 -30.92
CA MET A 1 4.82 26.82 -30.84
C MET A 1 5.57 25.86 -29.91
N LYS A 2 5.71 26.18 -28.61
CA LYS A 2 6.48 25.35 -27.66
C LYS A 2 5.82 25.20 -26.27
N LYS A 3 4.53 25.53 -26.14
CA LYS A 3 3.81 25.53 -24.85
C LYS A 3 2.48 24.75 -24.84
N ILE A 4 2.28 23.82 -25.78
CA ILE A 4 1.07 22.96 -25.80
C ILE A 4 1.36 21.51 -25.38
N ASN A 5 2.64 21.10 -25.24
CA ASN A 5 3.02 19.70 -24.99
C ASN A 5 3.19 19.30 -23.51
N GLN A 6 2.63 20.03 -22.54
CA GLN A 6 2.89 19.74 -21.12
C GLN A 6 1.66 19.45 -20.25
N VAL A 7 0.53 19.07 -20.85
CA VAL A 7 -0.69 18.66 -20.12
C VAL A 7 -1.03 17.16 -20.29
N TYR A 8 -0.26 16.40 -21.09
CA TYR A 8 -0.59 15.00 -21.39
C TYR A 8 0.27 13.99 -20.60
N LYS A 9 0.11 13.97 -19.27
CA LYS A 9 0.55 12.85 -18.42
C LYS A 9 -0.47 12.63 -17.31
N ASN A 10 -1.54 11.92 -17.65
CA ASN A 10 -2.26 10.92 -16.84
C ASN A 10 -3.40 10.40 -17.72
N GLN A 11 -3.41 9.09 -17.98
CA GLN A 11 -4.29 8.45 -18.96
C GLN A 11 -5.69 8.20 -18.39
N SER A 12 -6.51 9.25 -18.28
CA SER A 12 -7.98 9.18 -18.14
C SER A 12 -8.64 9.92 -19.32
N GLY A 13 -8.26 9.53 -20.54
CA GLY A 13 -8.48 10.37 -21.72
C GLY A 13 -9.10 9.68 -22.93
N PHE A 14 -9.36 8.38 -22.95
CA PHE A 14 -9.80 7.74 -24.20
C PHE A 14 -11.22 8.18 -24.63
N ALA A 15 -12.16 8.34 -23.69
CA ALA A 15 -13.50 8.85 -23.98
C ALA A 15 -13.47 10.36 -24.29
N VAL A 16 -12.67 11.15 -23.58
CA VAL A 16 -12.51 12.60 -23.82
C VAL A 16 -11.81 12.88 -25.15
N ILE A 17 -10.83 12.06 -25.56
CA ILE A 17 -10.18 12.15 -26.86
C ILE A 17 -11.14 11.72 -27.96
N ALA A 18 -11.95 10.67 -27.76
CA ALA A 18 -12.99 10.27 -28.72
C ALA A 18 -14.09 11.34 -28.87
N ALA A 19 -14.52 11.95 -27.77
CA ALA A 19 -15.43 13.09 -27.75
C ALA A 19 -14.80 14.31 -28.44
N ALA A 20 -13.57 14.69 -28.10
CA ALA A 20 -12.87 15.81 -28.72
C ALA A 20 -12.57 15.58 -30.21
N LEU A 21 -12.24 14.35 -30.64
CA LEU A 21 -12.05 14.00 -32.05
C LEU A 21 -13.38 14.04 -32.81
N SER A 22 -14.46 13.55 -32.22
CA SER A 22 -15.78 13.62 -32.84
C SER A 22 -16.30 15.05 -32.89
N LEU A 23 -16.05 15.88 -31.86
CA LEU A 23 -16.26 17.34 -31.88
C LEU A 23 -15.43 18.02 -32.98
N ALA A 24 -14.17 17.66 -33.16
CA ALA A 24 -13.30 18.23 -34.20
C ALA A 24 -13.74 17.81 -35.61
N LEU A 25 -14.16 16.55 -35.80
CA LEU A 25 -14.73 16.04 -37.05
C LEU A 25 -16.07 16.72 -37.37
N LEU A 26 -16.93 16.93 -36.37
CA LEU A 26 -18.18 17.68 -36.52
C LEU A 26 -17.93 19.16 -36.85
N GLY A 27 -16.95 19.80 -36.19
CA GLY A 27 -16.54 21.17 -36.51
C GLY A 27 -16.01 21.33 -37.94
N LEU A 28 -15.26 20.34 -38.43
CA LEU A 28 -14.80 20.29 -39.83
C LEU A 28 -15.94 20.08 -40.83
N MET A 29 -16.96 19.29 -40.46
CA MET A 29 -18.16 19.13 -41.30
C MET A 29 -18.99 20.43 -41.37
N VAL A 30 -19.13 21.16 -40.26
CA VAL A 30 -19.83 22.47 -40.22
C VAL A 30 -19.12 23.50 -41.10
N LEU A 31 -17.78 23.52 -41.09
CA LEU A 31 -17.00 24.39 -41.98
C LEU A 31 -17.13 23.99 -43.46
N GLY A 32 -17.16 22.69 -43.76
CA GLY A 32 -17.32 22.15 -45.12
C GLY A 32 -18.67 22.49 -45.79
N SER A 33 -19.76 22.53 -45.02
CA SER A 33 -21.11 22.85 -45.55
C SER A 33 -21.34 24.31 -45.94
N THR A 34 -20.42 25.23 -45.65
CA THR A 34 -20.60 26.66 -45.98
C THR A 34 -20.19 27.05 -47.40
N THR A 35 -19.65 26.13 -48.22
CA THR A 35 -19.08 26.48 -49.54
C THR A 35 -19.87 26.03 -50.78
N LEU A 36 -21.01 25.36 -50.64
CA LEU A 36 -21.84 24.99 -51.79
C LEU A 36 -23.32 25.22 -51.52
N VAL A 37 -23.84 26.32 -52.08
CA VAL A 37 -25.15 26.46 -52.77
C VAL A 37 -25.66 27.90 -52.64
N SER A 38 -25.86 28.54 -53.79
CA SER A 38 -26.62 29.78 -53.93
C SER A 38 -28.12 29.49 -53.82
N THR A 39 -28.74 29.80 -52.68
CA THR A 39 -30.20 29.85 -52.53
C THR A 39 -30.64 31.06 -51.70
N SER A 40 -31.79 31.64 -52.10
CA SER A 40 -32.61 32.69 -51.47
C SER A 40 -32.23 33.13 -50.05
N ASN A 41 -32.25 34.45 -49.79
CA ASN A 41 -31.93 35.07 -48.48
C ASN A 41 -32.63 34.41 -47.27
N LYS A 42 -33.83 33.84 -47.45
CA LYS A 42 -34.53 33.09 -46.39
C LYS A 42 -33.88 31.74 -46.08
N SER A 43 -33.44 31.01 -47.12
CA SER A 43 -32.67 29.77 -46.98
C SER A 43 -31.28 30.03 -46.37
N LYS A 44 -30.66 31.17 -46.67
CA LYS A 44 -29.38 31.57 -46.06
C LYS A 44 -29.52 31.90 -44.58
N ALA A 45 -30.53 32.69 -44.20
CA ALA A 45 -30.81 33.01 -42.80
C ALA A 45 -31.13 31.75 -41.97
N ASP A 46 -31.93 30.82 -42.51
CA ASP A 46 -32.23 29.55 -41.84
C ASP A 46 -30.98 28.67 -41.69
N THR A 47 -30.08 28.67 -42.68
CA THR A 47 -28.81 27.92 -42.63
C THR A 47 -27.84 28.54 -41.61
N ASP A 48 -27.74 29.88 -41.58
CA ASP A 48 -26.91 30.62 -40.62
C ASP A 48 -27.40 30.41 -39.17
N SER A 49 -28.72 30.43 -38.94
CA SER A 49 -29.31 30.15 -37.62
C SER A 49 -29.05 28.71 -37.17
N ARG A 50 -29.15 27.72 -38.07
CA ARG A 50 -28.81 26.31 -37.75
C ARG A 50 -27.34 26.12 -37.41
N ALA A 51 -26.42 26.72 -38.17
CA ALA A 51 -24.98 26.65 -37.89
C ALA A 51 -24.63 27.26 -36.53
N LYS A 52 -25.30 28.37 -36.15
CA LYS A 52 -25.14 28.98 -34.82
C LYS A 52 -25.70 28.11 -33.70
N VAL A 53 -26.86 27.48 -33.88
CA VAL A 53 -27.42 26.55 -32.90
C VAL A 53 -26.48 25.38 -32.62
N GLU A 54 -25.85 24.80 -33.64
CA GLU A 54 -24.85 23.73 -33.44
C GLU A 54 -23.65 24.21 -32.62
N ALA A 55 -23.19 25.45 -32.81
CA ALA A 55 -22.12 26.03 -31.99
C ALA A 55 -22.54 26.20 -30.52
N TYR A 56 -23.79 26.62 -30.26
CA TYR A 56 -24.33 26.71 -28.88
C TYR A 56 -24.54 25.33 -28.25
N LEU A 57 -24.88 24.34 -29.06
CA LEU A 57 -25.00 22.96 -28.63
C LEU A 57 -23.64 22.41 -28.22
N LEU A 58 -22.60 22.70 -28.99
CA LEU A 58 -21.20 22.38 -28.64
C LEU A 58 -20.78 23.03 -27.32
N ALA A 59 -21.08 24.31 -27.15
CA ALA A 59 -20.79 25.03 -25.91
C ALA A 59 -21.50 24.41 -24.70
N GLY A 60 -22.75 23.94 -24.88
CA GLY A 60 -23.48 23.23 -23.83
C GLY A 60 -22.90 21.86 -23.49
N GLN A 61 -22.36 21.14 -24.48
CA GLN A 61 -21.64 19.88 -24.25
C GLN A 61 -20.33 20.10 -23.50
N GLU A 62 -19.52 21.09 -23.92
CA GLU A 62 -18.29 21.46 -23.21
C GLU A 62 -18.56 21.92 -21.78
N TYR A 63 -19.63 22.69 -21.57
CA TYR A 63 -20.08 23.09 -20.24
C TYR A 63 -20.38 21.86 -19.38
N ALA A 64 -21.22 20.94 -19.89
CA ALA A 64 -21.61 19.75 -19.16
C ALA A 64 -20.40 18.89 -18.77
N ILE A 65 -19.50 18.60 -19.72
CA ILE A 65 -18.28 17.83 -19.47
C ILE A 65 -17.38 18.53 -18.44
N ARG A 66 -17.26 19.86 -18.51
CA ARG A 66 -16.44 20.63 -17.56
C ARG A 66 -16.99 20.56 -16.15
N GLU A 67 -18.30 20.74 -15.95
CA GLU A 67 -18.90 20.66 -14.61
C GLU A 67 -18.76 19.24 -14.03
N ILE A 68 -18.94 18.20 -14.83
CA ILE A 68 -18.72 16.80 -14.43
C ILE A 68 -17.26 16.56 -14.02
N ASN A 69 -16.30 17.04 -14.82
CA ASN A 69 -14.87 16.94 -14.49
C ASN A 69 -14.51 17.71 -13.21
N GLN A 70 -15.34 18.66 -12.77
CA GLN A 70 -15.19 19.39 -11.51
C GLN A 70 -16.01 18.79 -10.36
N GLY A 71 -16.69 17.66 -10.57
CA GLY A 71 -17.55 17.02 -9.58
C GLY A 71 -18.82 17.80 -9.25
N ARG A 72 -19.32 18.60 -10.20
CA ARG A 72 -20.50 19.46 -10.04
C ARG A 72 -21.66 18.95 -10.91
N ASP A 73 -22.87 19.30 -10.49
CA ASP A 73 -24.08 19.06 -11.30
C ASP A 73 -24.03 19.92 -12.58
N PRO A 74 -24.02 19.32 -13.79
CA PRO A 74 -23.99 20.07 -15.03
C PRO A 74 -25.35 20.65 -15.42
N THR A 75 -26.41 20.44 -14.64
CA THR A 75 -27.76 20.91 -14.95
C THR A 75 -27.81 22.44 -14.98
N VAL A 76 -28.18 23.00 -16.13
CA VAL A 76 -28.37 24.45 -16.28
C VAL A 76 -29.56 24.73 -17.18
N THR A 77 -30.37 25.72 -16.80
CA THR A 77 -31.52 26.16 -17.57
C THR A 77 -31.22 27.49 -18.26
N ASN A 78 -31.35 27.52 -19.58
CA ASN A 78 -31.28 28.72 -20.42
C ASN A 78 -30.03 29.61 -20.21
N GLN A 79 -28.85 28.99 -20.18
CA GLN A 79 -27.56 29.69 -20.14
C GLN A 79 -27.36 30.49 -21.42
N ALA A 80 -27.38 31.81 -21.33
CA ALA A 80 -27.22 32.71 -22.47
C ALA A 80 -25.74 32.89 -22.86
N ILE A 81 -25.43 32.78 -24.16
CA ILE A 81 -24.13 33.11 -24.75
C ILE A 81 -24.37 33.99 -25.99
N GLY A 82 -24.08 35.29 -25.88
CA GLY A 82 -24.33 36.23 -26.96
C GLY A 82 -25.81 36.32 -27.31
N GLY A 83 -26.17 36.02 -28.56
CA GLY A 83 -27.56 36.06 -29.04
C GLY A 83 -28.33 34.73 -28.97
N GLY A 84 -27.74 33.68 -28.39
CA GLY A 84 -28.38 32.36 -28.23
C GLY A 84 -28.25 31.85 -26.80
N SER A 85 -28.79 30.66 -26.56
CA SER A 85 -28.71 30.00 -25.26
C SER A 85 -28.63 28.48 -25.39
N PHE A 86 -28.24 27.82 -24.30
CA PHE A 86 -28.35 26.38 -24.16
C PHE A 86 -28.89 26.01 -22.77
N SER A 87 -29.42 24.81 -22.66
CA SER A 87 -29.80 24.16 -21.41
C SER A 87 -29.20 22.77 -21.38
N VAL A 88 -28.78 22.34 -20.20
CA VAL A 88 -28.30 20.99 -19.93
C VAL A 88 -29.22 20.39 -18.90
N SER A 89 -29.71 19.19 -19.18
CA SER A 89 -30.49 18.39 -18.24
C SER A 89 -29.86 17.01 -18.12
N VAL A 90 -29.83 16.49 -16.91
CA VAL A 90 -29.29 15.17 -16.61
C VAL A 90 -30.45 14.23 -16.27
N SER A 91 -30.53 13.13 -17.00
CA SER A 91 -31.37 11.98 -16.64
C SER A 91 -30.46 10.77 -16.73
N TYR A 92 -29.79 10.46 -15.62
CA TYR A 92 -28.72 9.47 -15.60
C TYR A 92 -29.16 8.17 -16.28
N PRO A 93 -28.36 7.64 -17.22
CA PRO A 93 -26.99 8.02 -17.57
C PRO A 93 -26.80 9.09 -18.65
N THR A 94 -27.92 9.63 -19.15
CA THR A 94 -27.95 10.42 -20.36
C THR A 94 -27.95 11.91 -20.03
N ILE A 95 -27.01 12.65 -20.62
CA ILE A 95 -27.01 14.11 -20.62
C ILE A 95 -27.64 14.60 -21.89
N THR A 96 -28.62 15.49 -21.75
CA THR A 96 -29.31 16.11 -22.87
C THR A 96 -28.99 17.60 -22.90
N VAL A 97 -28.41 18.06 -24.00
CA VAL A 97 -28.11 19.47 -24.26
C VAL A 97 -29.08 19.97 -25.32
N SER A 98 -29.82 21.02 -24.98
CA SER A 98 -30.73 21.72 -25.90
C SER A 98 -30.23 23.13 -26.11
N ALA A 99 -30.03 23.55 -27.35
CA ALA A 99 -29.58 24.89 -27.71
C ALA A 99 -30.61 25.61 -28.58
N SER A 100 -30.62 26.94 -28.48
CA SER A 100 -31.52 27.81 -29.24
C SER A 100 -30.83 29.09 -29.72
N TYR A 101 -31.19 29.53 -30.92
CA TYR A 101 -30.80 30.82 -31.50
C TYR A 101 -31.89 31.30 -32.45
N ASP A 102 -32.45 32.48 -32.18
CA ASP A 102 -33.62 33.03 -32.90
C ASP A 102 -34.80 32.03 -32.90
N ILE A 103 -35.18 31.49 -34.07
CA ILE A 103 -36.25 30.48 -34.19
C ILE A 103 -35.73 29.03 -34.24
N ALA A 104 -34.41 28.83 -34.31
CA ALA A 104 -33.81 27.51 -34.47
C ALA A 104 -33.51 26.90 -33.10
N THR A 105 -33.81 25.60 -32.96
CA THR A 105 -33.50 24.80 -31.77
C THR A 105 -32.90 23.46 -32.19
N ALA A 106 -31.95 22.95 -31.41
CA ALA A 106 -31.43 21.60 -31.58
C ALA A 106 -31.19 20.96 -30.21
N THR A 107 -31.31 19.64 -30.18
CA THR A 107 -31.07 18.85 -28.98
C THR A 107 -30.16 17.68 -29.34
N ARG A 108 -29.16 17.41 -28.50
CA ARG A 108 -28.37 16.18 -28.57
C ARG A 108 -28.27 15.57 -27.19
N SER A 109 -28.19 14.26 -27.19
CA SER A 109 -27.94 13.48 -25.99
C SER A 109 -26.64 12.71 -26.15
N PHE A 110 -25.92 12.57 -25.06
CA PHE A 110 -24.76 11.70 -24.95
C PHE A 110 -24.76 11.06 -23.57
N ASP A 111 -24.29 9.82 -23.50
CA ASP A 111 -24.19 9.08 -22.24
C ASP A 111 -22.84 9.40 -21.60
N THR A 112 -22.83 9.75 -20.31
CA THR A 112 -21.59 10.03 -19.55
C THR A 112 -21.18 8.85 -18.69
N ASN A 113 -21.35 7.67 -19.25
CA ASN A 113 -21.82 6.54 -18.47
C ASN A 113 -20.73 5.54 -18.11
N PHE A 114 -19.60 6.05 -17.64
CA PHE A 114 -18.54 5.19 -17.18
C PHE A 114 -18.08 5.70 -15.83
N ALA A 115 -18.36 4.92 -14.78
CA ALA A 115 -17.78 5.09 -13.46
C ALA A 115 -16.25 5.32 -13.56
N ALA A 116 -15.59 4.66 -14.50
CA ALA A 116 -14.18 4.89 -14.84
C ALA A 116 -13.81 6.32 -15.23
N ASP A 117 -14.71 7.11 -15.82
CA ASP A 117 -14.44 8.50 -16.23
C ASP A 117 -14.50 9.47 -15.04
N CYS A 118 -15.22 9.10 -13.98
CA CYS A 118 -15.42 9.95 -12.80
C CYS A 118 -14.80 9.37 -11.52
N VAL A 119 -14.19 8.18 -11.58
CA VAL A 119 -13.36 7.61 -10.52
C VAL A 119 -11.90 7.62 -10.96
N SER A 120 -11.06 8.21 -10.13
CA SER A 120 -9.61 8.29 -10.30
C SER A 120 -8.92 7.73 -9.07
N PHE A 121 -7.77 7.08 -9.25
CA PHE A 121 -6.96 6.68 -8.11
C PHE A 121 -5.92 7.74 -7.83
N THR A 122 -5.65 7.98 -6.56
CA THR A 122 -4.57 8.85 -6.11
C THR A 122 -3.68 8.06 -5.18
N CYS A 123 -2.39 8.16 -5.46
CA CYS A 123 -1.32 7.61 -4.65
C CYS A 123 -0.95 8.69 -3.63
N ASN A 124 -1.38 8.56 -2.38
CA ASN A 124 -1.02 9.46 -1.30
C ASN A 124 0.07 8.78 -0.50
N PRO A 125 1.31 9.32 -0.55
CA PRO A 125 2.51 8.54 -0.93
C PRO A 125 2.38 7.06 -0.59
N LEU A 126 2.33 6.22 -1.62
CA LEU A 126 2.24 4.78 -1.41
C LEU A 126 3.41 4.33 -0.55
N SER A 127 3.07 3.61 0.53
CA SER A 127 4.00 3.05 1.47
C SER A 127 3.75 1.56 1.58
N SER A 128 4.83 0.79 1.53
CA SER A 128 4.82 -0.61 1.90
C SER A 128 5.26 -0.75 3.35
N SER A 129 4.58 -1.61 4.11
CA SER A 129 5.05 -2.08 5.42
C SER A 129 4.90 -3.59 5.47
N GLY A 130 6.04 -4.29 5.50
CA GLY A 130 6.10 -5.74 5.39
C GLY A 130 5.43 -6.26 4.12
N LYS A 131 4.26 -6.87 4.28
CA LYS A 131 3.47 -7.48 3.21
C LYS A 131 2.31 -6.61 2.74
N ARG A 132 2.09 -5.45 3.35
CA ARG A 132 0.93 -4.60 3.10
C ARG A 132 1.34 -3.34 2.36
N LEU A 133 0.51 -2.94 1.41
CA LEU A 133 0.64 -1.73 0.62
C LEU A 133 -0.48 -0.77 1.00
N TYR A 134 -0.12 0.45 1.40
CA TYR A 134 -1.01 1.49 1.92
C TYR A 134 -0.99 2.75 1.05
N GLY A 135 -1.92 3.68 1.30
CA GLY A 135 -1.90 5.02 0.68
C GLY A 135 -2.57 5.09 -0.69
N LEU A 136 -3.44 4.13 -1.01
CA LEU A 136 -4.23 4.14 -2.23
C LEU A 136 -5.62 4.72 -1.94
N GLU A 137 -5.98 5.79 -2.66
CA GLU A 137 -7.27 6.47 -2.52
C GLU A 137 -8.05 6.43 -3.83
N LEU A 138 -9.34 6.12 -3.77
CA LEU A 138 -10.31 6.20 -4.86
C LEU A 138 -11.02 7.55 -4.81
N ASN A 139 -10.57 8.52 -5.60
CA ASN A 139 -11.19 9.83 -5.74
C ASN A 139 -12.29 9.83 -6.79
N LYS A 140 -13.50 10.23 -6.41
CA LYS A 140 -14.66 10.28 -7.30
C LYS A 140 -15.23 11.70 -7.46
N SER A 141 -15.65 11.99 -8.68
CA SER A 141 -16.40 13.19 -9.07
C SER A 141 -17.84 12.86 -9.50
N CYS A 142 -18.22 11.58 -9.53
CA CYS A 142 -19.55 11.12 -9.92
C CYS A 142 -20.64 11.66 -8.99
N LEU A 143 -21.80 12.00 -9.54
CA LEU A 143 -23.00 12.32 -8.76
C LEU A 143 -23.64 11.06 -8.15
N ASP A 144 -23.58 9.95 -8.88
CA ASP A 144 -24.04 8.64 -8.42
C ASP A 144 -22.95 7.87 -7.67
N THR A 145 -23.35 6.79 -7.02
CA THR A 145 -22.49 5.86 -6.29
C THR A 145 -22.04 4.74 -7.24
N PRO A 146 -20.83 4.81 -7.82
CA PRO A 146 -20.31 3.72 -8.62
C PRO A 146 -20.06 2.49 -7.73
N THR A 147 -20.25 1.30 -8.30
CA THR A 147 -19.97 0.02 -7.63
C THR A 147 -18.75 -0.61 -8.27
N LEU A 148 -17.71 -0.83 -7.49
CA LEU A 148 -16.50 -1.55 -7.88
C LEU A 148 -16.77 -3.06 -7.75
N THR A 149 -16.42 -3.83 -8.77
CA THR A 149 -16.76 -5.26 -8.89
C THR A 149 -15.53 -6.15 -9.12
N HIS A 150 -14.50 -5.61 -9.78
CA HIS A 150 -13.25 -6.34 -9.96
C HIS A 150 -12.07 -5.41 -9.70
N PHE A 151 -10.97 -6.03 -9.29
CA PHE A 151 -9.70 -5.35 -9.01
C PHE A 151 -8.53 -6.16 -9.56
N GLN A 152 -7.47 -5.51 -10.01
CA GLN A 152 -6.23 -6.18 -10.40
C GLN A 152 -5.07 -5.32 -9.97
N VAL A 153 -4.06 -5.97 -9.41
CA VAL A 153 -2.80 -5.34 -9.01
C VAL A 153 -1.68 -5.99 -9.79
N ASP A 154 -0.89 -5.19 -10.49
CA ASP A 154 0.30 -5.61 -11.22
C ASP A 154 1.52 -4.89 -10.62
N ALA A 155 2.69 -5.51 -10.70
CA ALA A 155 3.93 -5.02 -10.10
C ALA A 155 5.08 -5.07 -11.11
N MET A 156 5.88 -4.01 -11.16
CA MET A 156 7.04 -3.89 -12.04
C MET A 156 8.28 -3.43 -11.26
N PRO A 157 9.39 -4.20 -11.28
CA PRO A 157 9.52 -5.53 -11.90
C PRO A 157 8.67 -6.59 -11.16
N TYR A 158 8.13 -7.56 -11.90
CA TYR A 158 7.42 -8.69 -11.30
C TYR A 158 8.43 -9.59 -10.56
N SER A 159 8.28 -9.72 -9.25
CA SER A 159 9.13 -10.56 -8.40
C SER A 159 8.42 -11.82 -7.88
N GLY A 160 7.19 -12.08 -8.34
CA GLY A 160 6.39 -13.22 -7.89
C GLY A 160 5.39 -12.85 -6.79
N GLU A 161 5.03 -11.57 -6.69
CA GLU A 161 4.05 -11.07 -5.75
C GLU A 161 2.69 -11.75 -6.00
N ALA A 162 2.03 -12.16 -4.93
CA ALA A 162 0.68 -12.71 -4.96
C ALA A 162 -0.17 -11.95 -3.95
N VAL A 163 -1.28 -11.38 -4.37
CA VAL A 163 -2.22 -10.66 -3.50
C VAL A 163 -2.97 -11.70 -2.66
N THR A 164 -3.10 -11.48 -1.35
CA THR A 164 -3.83 -12.36 -0.42
C THR A 164 -5.06 -11.71 0.18
N GLU A 165 -5.09 -10.38 0.30
CA GLU A 165 -6.23 -9.66 0.89
C GLU A 165 -6.33 -8.23 0.33
N ILE A 166 -7.56 -7.71 0.21
CA ILE A 166 -7.83 -6.29 -0.09
C ILE A 166 -8.86 -5.75 0.92
N MET A 167 -8.51 -4.65 1.58
CA MET A 167 -9.37 -3.92 2.51
C MET A 167 -9.70 -2.52 1.95
N ILE A 168 -10.98 -2.17 1.88
CA ILE A 168 -11.47 -0.87 1.41
C ILE A 168 -12.52 -0.34 2.39
N GLU A 169 -12.35 0.89 2.89
CA GLU A 169 -13.27 1.53 3.86
C GLU A 169 -13.55 0.66 5.10
N GLY A 170 -12.54 -0.06 5.59
CA GLY A 170 -12.61 -1.00 6.71
C GLY A 170 -13.37 -2.29 6.40
N GLN A 171 -13.71 -2.55 5.13
CA GLN A 171 -14.35 -3.77 4.67
C GLN A 171 -13.38 -4.64 3.90
N LYS A 172 -13.29 -5.91 4.29
CA LYS A 172 -12.53 -6.90 3.55
C LYS A 172 -13.34 -7.26 2.30
N VAL A 173 -12.90 -6.78 1.14
CA VAL A 173 -13.59 -6.99 -0.15
C VAL A 173 -13.07 -8.20 -0.92
N TRP A 174 -11.92 -8.74 -0.52
CA TRP A 174 -11.34 -9.92 -1.16
C TRP A 174 -10.33 -10.62 -0.25
N GLU A 175 -10.30 -11.96 -0.26
CA GLU A 175 -9.36 -12.79 0.50
C GLU A 175 -9.08 -14.13 -0.20
N ASP A 176 -7.80 -14.48 -0.35
CA ASP A 176 -7.34 -15.83 -0.66
C ASP A 176 -6.00 -16.10 0.04
N TRP A 177 -6.01 -17.03 0.99
CA TRP A 177 -4.84 -17.42 1.77
C TRP A 177 -3.72 -18.04 0.93
N ALA A 178 -4.05 -18.65 -0.21
CA ALA A 178 -3.05 -19.18 -1.14
C ALA A 178 -2.35 -18.07 -1.94
N GLY A 179 -2.95 -16.88 -1.98
CA GLY A 179 -2.53 -15.76 -2.79
C GLY A 179 -2.83 -15.96 -4.27
N VAL A 180 -3.16 -14.88 -4.95
CA VAL A 180 -3.32 -14.85 -6.40
C VAL A 180 -2.22 -13.98 -7.00
N ALA A 181 -1.48 -14.53 -7.96
CA ALA A 181 -0.38 -13.83 -8.60
C ALA A 181 -0.78 -12.44 -9.12
N ALA A 182 0.07 -11.44 -8.88
CA ALA A 182 -0.08 -10.10 -9.43
C ALA A 182 -0.24 -10.17 -10.96
N GLY A 183 -1.08 -9.29 -11.51
CA GLY A 183 -1.53 -9.33 -12.90
C GLY A 183 -2.79 -10.17 -13.15
N THR A 184 -3.31 -10.87 -12.14
CA THR A 184 -4.59 -11.59 -12.24
C THR A 184 -5.75 -10.70 -11.84
N MET A 185 -6.85 -10.77 -12.60
CA MET A 185 -8.10 -10.09 -12.25
C MET A 185 -8.78 -10.81 -11.09
N LEU A 186 -9.09 -10.06 -10.03
CA LEU A 186 -9.77 -10.50 -8.83
C LEU A 186 -11.24 -10.10 -8.90
N ASP A 187 -12.13 -11.07 -8.72
CA ASP A 187 -13.57 -10.84 -8.50
C ASP A 187 -13.75 -10.51 -7.02
N ILE A 188 -14.04 -9.24 -6.72
CA ILE A 188 -14.13 -8.75 -5.34
C ILE A 188 -15.60 -8.67 -4.93
N ASP A 189 -15.88 -8.63 -3.63
CA ASP A 189 -17.21 -8.31 -3.14
C ASP A 189 -17.60 -6.90 -3.61
N ASP A 190 -18.75 -6.81 -4.29
CA ASP A 190 -19.28 -5.57 -4.85
C ASP A 190 -19.33 -4.46 -3.79
N ILE A 191 -18.50 -3.43 -3.95
CA ILE A 191 -18.43 -2.29 -3.04
C ILE A 191 -18.95 -1.02 -3.71
N SER A 192 -20.02 -0.48 -3.14
CA SER A 192 -20.55 0.84 -3.49
C SER A 192 -19.66 1.92 -2.90
N LEU A 193 -19.02 2.73 -3.75
CA LEU A 193 -18.22 3.86 -3.27
C LEU A 193 -19.12 4.88 -2.54
N PRO A 194 -18.60 5.68 -1.59
CA PRO A 194 -19.42 6.56 -0.76
C PRO A 194 -20.38 7.46 -1.59
N PRO A 195 -21.55 7.85 -1.09
CA PRO A 195 -22.36 8.88 -1.75
C PRO A 195 -21.72 10.28 -1.58
N ASN A 196 -22.01 11.22 -2.48
CA ASN A 196 -21.65 12.64 -2.32
C ASN A 196 -22.22 13.17 -0.97
N PRO A 197 -21.45 13.90 -0.12
CA PRO A 197 -20.22 14.66 -0.42
C PRO A 197 -18.90 13.98 -0.09
N ALA A 198 -18.89 12.73 0.38
CA ALA A 198 -17.63 12.00 0.46
C ALA A 198 -17.12 11.81 -0.97
N THR A 199 -15.95 12.36 -1.30
CA THR A 199 -15.34 12.30 -2.64
C THR A 199 -14.23 11.26 -2.74
N THR A 200 -13.93 10.57 -1.64
CA THR A 200 -12.78 9.69 -1.54
C THR A 200 -13.21 8.42 -0.83
N ALA A 201 -12.80 7.26 -1.35
CA ALA A 201 -12.82 5.99 -0.64
C ALA A 201 -11.38 5.52 -0.42
N ASN A 202 -11.03 5.15 0.79
CA ASN A 202 -9.71 4.68 1.16
C ASN A 202 -9.60 3.18 0.88
N VAL A 203 -8.57 2.78 0.13
CA VAL A 203 -8.10 1.40 0.14
C VAL A 203 -7.14 1.30 1.32
N ASP A 204 -7.62 0.75 2.44
CA ASP A 204 -6.87 0.74 3.69
C ASP A 204 -5.54 0.01 3.49
N TYR A 205 -5.59 -1.17 2.87
CA TYR A 205 -4.40 -1.87 2.41
C TYR A 205 -4.69 -2.93 1.35
N ILE A 206 -3.62 -3.29 0.64
CA ILE A 206 -3.54 -4.49 -0.20
C ILE A 206 -2.43 -5.37 0.39
N GLN A 207 -2.76 -6.59 0.79
CA GLN A 207 -1.81 -7.52 1.37
C GLN A 207 -1.30 -8.50 0.32
N PHE A 208 -0.01 -8.80 0.38
CA PHE A 208 0.68 -9.76 -0.48
C PHE A 208 1.19 -10.94 0.33
N TYR A 209 1.47 -12.06 -0.36
CA TYR A 209 2.01 -13.26 0.23
C TYR A 209 3.46 -13.07 0.72
N SER A 210 4.25 -12.37 -0.08
CA SER A 210 5.66 -12.06 0.16
C SER A 210 5.83 -10.59 0.59
N PRO A 211 6.89 -10.26 1.36
CA PRO A 211 7.26 -8.86 1.61
C PRO A 211 7.47 -8.09 0.30
N LEU A 212 7.10 -6.82 0.30
CA LEU A 212 7.19 -5.95 -0.87
C LEU A 212 8.60 -5.36 -1.01
N GLU A 213 9.10 -5.25 -2.25
CA GLU A 213 10.37 -4.59 -2.51
C GLU A 213 10.18 -3.07 -2.66
N LEU A 214 11.07 -2.30 -2.04
CA LEU A 214 11.04 -0.83 -2.14
C LEU A 214 11.28 -0.36 -3.57
N GLY A 215 10.57 0.70 -3.97
CA GLY A 215 10.72 1.32 -5.28
C GLY A 215 10.06 0.56 -6.43
N GLN A 216 9.24 -0.45 -6.13
CA GLN A 216 8.40 -1.11 -7.13
C GLN A 216 7.32 -0.18 -7.67
N ILE A 217 6.99 -0.39 -8.94
CA ILE A 217 5.89 0.30 -9.61
C ILE A 217 4.68 -0.61 -9.59
N TYR A 218 3.59 -0.16 -8.96
CA TYR A 218 2.31 -0.86 -8.94
C TYR A 218 1.37 -0.28 -9.99
N ILE A 219 0.67 -1.14 -10.71
CA ILE A 219 -0.39 -0.76 -11.64
C ILE A 219 -1.70 -1.36 -11.14
N PHE A 220 -2.65 -0.49 -10.84
CA PHE A 220 -3.97 -0.86 -10.37
C PHE A 220 -4.96 -0.76 -11.51
N TYR A 221 -5.81 -1.77 -11.64
CA TYR A 221 -6.94 -1.77 -12.55
C TYR A 221 -8.21 -2.02 -11.75
N ALA A 222 -9.27 -1.30 -12.09
CA ALA A 222 -10.54 -1.37 -11.42
C ALA A 222 -11.68 -1.40 -12.43
N TRP A 223 -12.61 -2.33 -12.24
CA TRP A 223 -13.81 -2.47 -13.07
C TRP A 223 -15.07 -2.23 -12.25
N PHE A 224 -16.03 -1.57 -12.88
CA PHE A 224 -17.27 -1.17 -12.24
C PHE A 224 -18.47 -1.94 -12.80
N ALA A 225 -19.58 -1.93 -12.07
CA ALA A 225 -20.81 -2.64 -12.43
C ALA A 225 -21.41 -2.23 -13.79
N ASP A 226 -21.09 -1.02 -14.27
CA ASP A 226 -21.46 -0.54 -15.61
C ASP A 226 -20.54 -1.05 -16.73
N SER A 227 -19.65 -2.00 -16.42
CA SER A 227 -18.61 -2.56 -17.30
C SER A 227 -17.51 -1.58 -17.71
N SER A 228 -17.46 -0.38 -17.14
CA SER A 228 -16.32 0.52 -17.32
C SER A 228 -15.10 0.05 -16.54
N PHE A 229 -13.91 0.45 -16.96
CA PHE A 229 -12.67 0.16 -16.24
C PHE A 229 -11.71 1.34 -16.27
N THR A 230 -10.89 1.44 -15.23
CA THR A 230 -9.89 2.49 -15.09
C THR A 230 -8.55 1.88 -14.64
N MET A 231 -7.44 2.55 -14.97
CA MET A 231 -6.08 2.07 -14.70
C MET A 231 -5.21 3.20 -14.20
N PHE A 232 -4.42 2.92 -13.16
CA PHE A 232 -3.49 3.89 -12.58
C PHE A 232 -2.18 3.24 -12.22
N THR A 233 -1.11 4.03 -12.34
CA THR A 233 0.23 3.61 -11.98
C THR A 233 0.67 4.42 -10.78
N CYS A 234 1.12 3.72 -9.76
CA CYS A 234 1.77 4.31 -8.62
C CYS A 234 3.19 3.78 -8.50
N VAL A 235 4.08 4.61 -8.01
CA VAL A 235 5.42 4.18 -7.62
C VAL A 235 5.38 4.11 -6.10
N ASP A 236 5.86 3.01 -5.53
CA ASP A 236 6.18 2.97 -4.11
C ASP A 236 7.25 4.04 -3.87
N SER A 237 6.78 5.16 -3.31
CA SER A 237 7.51 6.42 -3.30
C SER A 237 8.37 6.58 -2.06
N GLN A 238 8.74 5.48 -1.42
CA GLN A 238 9.86 5.39 -0.48
C GLN A 238 11.21 5.72 -1.19
N SER A 239 11.32 6.92 -1.77
CA SER A 239 12.48 7.75 -1.52
C SER A 239 12.27 8.26 -0.10
N PRO A 240 13.23 8.15 0.83
CA PRO A 240 13.09 8.78 2.14
C PRO A 240 12.80 10.26 1.88
N GLY A 241 11.57 10.67 2.17
CA GLY A 241 11.15 12.04 2.04
C GLY A 241 12.01 12.84 3.01
N PRO A 242 12.69 13.91 2.57
CA PRO A 242 13.41 14.74 3.51
C PRO A 242 12.37 15.53 4.32
N GLY A 243 12.03 15.05 5.52
CA GLY A 243 11.52 15.94 6.55
C GLY A 243 10.22 15.60 7.27
N GLU A 244 9.75 14.35 7.27
CA GLU A 244 8.81 13.92 8.32
C GLU A 244 9.41 12.70 9.04
N SER A 245 10.17 13.01 10.09
CA SER A 245 10.77 12.08 11.03
C SER A 245 9.67 11.30 11.75
N GLY A 246 9.54 10.04 11.36
CA GLY A 246 8.72 9.04 12.02
C GLY A 246 8.80 7.69 11.32
N ASP A 247 9.85 7.45 10.52
CA ASP A 247 10.12 6.12 9.97
C ASP A 247 10.66 5.23 11.10
N PRO A 248 9.98 4.11 11.41
CA PRO A 248 10.32 3.30 12.56
C PRO A 248 11.74 2.74 12.62
N THR A 249 12.41 2.60 11.48
CA THR A 249 13.70 1.91 11.34
C THR A 249 14.88 2.85 11.11
N GLU A 250 14.82 4.10 11.58
CA GLU A 250 16.03 4.92 11.62
C GLU A 250 17.09 4.26 12.52
N GLY A 251 18.15 3.74 11.90
CA GLY A 251 19.36 3.28 12.58
C GLY A 251 19.59 1.78 12.64
N PHE A 252 18.70 0.94 12.14
CA PHE A 252 18.93 -0.51 12.07
C PHE A 252 18.12 -1.22 10.98
N ASN A 253 18.57 -2.43 10.63
CA ASN A 253 17.88 -3.37 9.74
C ASN A 253 17.94 -4.78 10.32
N VAL A 254 16.93 -5.61 10.08
CA VAL A 254 16.86 -7.00 10.55
C VAL A 254 16.84 -7.94 9.35
N ASN A 255 17.83 -8.82 9.25
CA ASN A 255 18.00 -9.72 8.11
C ASN A 255 18.41 -11.11 8.57
N ASN A 256 17.52 -12.10 8.38
CA ASN A 256 17.79 -13.51 8.68
C ASN A 256 18.33 -13.77 10.10
N GLY A 257 17.69 -13.17 11.12
CA GLY A 257 18.11 -13.33 12.52
C GLY A 257 19.34 -12.49 12.91
N LYS A 258 19.84 -11.64 12.00
CA LYS A 258 20.91 -10.67 12.25
C LYS A 258 20.33 -9.27 12.36
N ILE A 259 20.94 -8.45 13.21
CA ILE A 259 20.60 -7.05 13.39
C ILE A 259 21.77 -6.21 12.90
N GLU A 260 21.57 -5.50 11.81
CA GLU A 260 22.50 -4.54 11.24
C GLU A 260 22.24 -3.18 11.91
N LEU A 261 23.21 -2.66 12.66
CA LEU A 261 23.09 -1.40 13.41
C LEU A 261 23.92 -0.32 12.74
N ASP A 262 23.32 0.81 12.44
CA ASP A 262 24.00 1.94 11.80
C ASP A 262 25.01 2.64 12.74
N PRO A 263 26.02 3.32 12.17
CA PRO A 263 26.87 4.23 12.91
C PRO A 263 26.08 5.25 13.74
N GLY A 264 26.48 5.46 15.00
CA GLY A 264 25.85 6.44 15.88
C GLY A 264 24.61 5.94 16.62
N TYR A 265 24.28 4.66 16.47
CA TYR A 265 23.22 3.99 17.23
C TYR A 265 23.78 3.03 18.27
N GLN A 266 22.96 2.73 19.28
CA GLN A 266 23.18 1.71 20.30
C GLN A 266 21.98 0.77 20.34
N ILE A 267 22.24 -0.48 20.70
CA ILE A 267 21.21 -1.51 20.87
C ILE A 267 21.29 -2.04 22.30
N THR A 268 20.15 -2.11 22.98
CA THR A 268 20.03 -2.71 24.31
C THR A 268 19.29 -4.02 24.19
N PHE A 269 19.95 -5.12 24.54
CA PHE A 269 19.33 -6.43 24.68
C PHE A 269 18.81 -6.60 26.10
N GLU A 270 17.61 -7.15 26.24
CA GLU A 270 16.93 -7.47 27.49
C GLU A 270 16.40 -8.91 27.42
N VAL A 271 16.64 -9.72 28.44
CA VAL A 271 16.03 -11.06 28.55
C VAL A 271 14.61 -10.89 29.06
N LEU A 272 13.61 -11.18 28.22
CA LEU A 272 12.21 -11.16 28.63
C LEU A 272 11.85 -12.43 29.41
N CYS A 273 12.26 -13.58 28.89
CA CYS A 273 12.09 -14.86 29.56
C CYS A 273 13.11 -15.90 29.10
N ALA A 274 13.42 -16.81 30.01
CA ALA A 274 14.30 -17.94 29.80
C ALA A 274 13.75 -19.11 30.62
N ASP A 275 13.14 -20.09 29.97
CA ASP A 275 12.64 -21.30 30.62
C ASP A 275 12.81 -22.51 29.70
N MET A 276 13.42 -23.58 30.22
CA MET A 276 13.60 -24.84 29.51
C MET A 276 13.78 -25.97 30.52
N ALA A 277 12.92 -26.98 30.43
CA ALA A 277 12.99 -28.16 31.28
C ALA A 277 13.66 -29.33 30.55
N TYR A 278 14.55 -30.06 31.23
CA TYR A 278 15.16 -31.26 30.66
C TYR A 278 14.11 -32.39 30.55
N PRO A 279 13.91 -33.01 29.37
CA PRO A 279 12.81 -33.97 29.15
C PRO A 279 12.86 -35.23 30.03
N GLY A 280 14.02 -35.56 30.60
CA GLY A 280 14.23 -36.80 31.34
C GLY A 280 13.67 -36.75 32.76
N ASP A 281 14.21 -35.87 33.59
CA ASP A 281 13.88 -35.75 35.01
C ASP A 281 13.13 -34.45 35.35
N GLY A 282 12.88 -33.58 34.36
CA GLY A 282 12.23 -32.29 34.54
C GLY A 282 13.11 -31.28 35.26
N GLY A 283 14.44 -31.49 35.33
CA GLY A 283 15.35 -30.51 35.89
C GLY A 283 15.50 -29.27 35.01
N ASP A 284 15.57 -28.09 35.62
CA ASP A 284 15.77 -26.82 34.90
C ASP A 284 17.11 -26.82 34.17
N MET A 285 17.09 -26.42 32.88
CA MET A 285 18.29 -26.23 32.09
C MET A 285 18.83 -24.82 32.27
N GLU A 286 20.16 -24.69 32.40
CA GLU A 286 20.80 -23.37 32.40
C GLU A 286 20.75 -22.79 30.97
N LEU A 287 20.03 -21.69 30.80
CA LEU A 287 19.97 -20.95 29.54
C LEU A 287 20.96 -19.79 29.52
N ARG A 288 21.56 -19.52 28.36
CA ARG A 288 22.58 -18.49 28.15
C ARG A 288 22.48 -17.92 26.74
N SER A 289 23.04 -16.74 26.51
CA SER A 289 23.09 -16.10 25.19
C SER A 289 24.50 -15.61 24.85
N ARG A 290 24.94 -15.85 23.62
CA ARG A 290 26.19 -15.32 23.07
C ARG A 290 25.90 -14.31 21.97
N LEU A 291 26.74 -13.30 21.88
CA LEU A 291 26.71 -12.25 20.88
C LEU A 291 27.90 -12.39 19.93
N ILE A 292 27.58 -12.59 18.66
CA ILE A 292 28.50 -12.54 17.52
C ILE A 292 28.45 -11.12 16.95
N ARG A 293 29.63 -10.53 16.71
CA ARG A 293 29.77 -9.20 16.11
C ARG A 293 30.48 -9.31 14.76
N ASN A 294 29.93 -8.69 13.72
CA ASN A 294 30.51 -8.63 12.37
C ASN A 294 30.89 -10.00 11.80
N GLU A 295 30.07 -11.01 12.10
CA GLU A 295 30.28 -12.39 11.64
C GLU A 295 31.61 -13.00 12.08
N VAL A 296 32.26 -12.43 13.10
CA VAL A 296 33.48 -12.99 13.68
C VAL A 296 33.07 -14.23 14.49
N PRO A 297 33.66 -15.42 14.23
CA PRO A 297 33.26 -16.66 14.91
C PRO A 297 33.40 -16.66 16.44
N ASP A 298 34.17 -15.71 16.99
CA ASP A 298 34.35 -15.54 18.42
C ASP A 298 33.12 -14.83 19.02
N ALA A 299 32.19 -15.62 19.56
CA ALA A 299 31.02 -15.08 20.25
C ALA A 299 31.29 -14.84 21.76
N ASP A 300 30.95 -13.66 22.25
CA ASP A 300 31.04 -13.30 23.66
C ASP A 300 29.75 -13.62 24.41
N TRP A 301 29.81 -13.85 25.72
CA TRP A 301 28.59 -13.99 26.53
C TRP A 301 27.88 -12.64 26.69
N LEU A 302 26.61 -12.54 26.25
CA LEU A 302 25.85 -11.28 26.19
C LEU A 302 25.41 -10.76 27.57
N PHE A 303 25.35 -11.61 28.59
CA PHE A 303 24.99 -11.20 29.96
C PHE A 303 25.94 -11.82 31.01
N GLY A 304 27.17 -12.12 30.59
CA GLY A 304 28.10 -12.92 31.38
C GLY A 304 27.83 -14.44 31.29
N SER A 305 28.64 -15.22 32.00
CA SER A 305 28.66 -16.70 31.86
C SER A 305 27.68 -17.45 32.78
N GLY A 306 26.86 -16.71 33.54
CA GLY A 306 25.83 -17.26 34.40
C GLY A 306 24.58 -17.70 33.62
N PRO A 307 23.67 -18.45 34.26
CA PRO A 307 22.35 -18.72 33.69
C PRO A 307 21.51 -17.43 33.63
N LEU A 308 20.66 -17.32 32.62
CA LEU A 308 19.68 -16.25 32.45
C LEU A 308 18.39 -16.58 33.22
N MET A 309 17.85 -15.58 33.91
CA MET A 309 16.67 -15.69 34.78
C MET A 309 15.54 -14.73 34.38
N GLY A 310 15.78 -13.81 33.43
CA GLY A 310 14.86 -12.75 33.05
C GLY A 310 15.21 -11.42 33.72
N GLY A 311 15.10 -10.34 32.96
CA GLY A 311 15.42 -8.97 33.38
C GLY A 311 16.89 -8.58 33.27
N GLU A 312 17.78 -9.48 32.84
CA GLU A 312 19.14 -9.09 32.48
C GLU A 312 19.15 -8.17 31.25
N SER A 313 20.02 -7.17 31.25
CA SER A 313 20.15 -6.23 30.14
C SER A 313 21.61 -5.90 29.83
N GLN A 314 21.96 -5.79 28.54
CA GLN A 314 23.28 -5.33 28.07
C GLN A 314 23.12 -4.41 26.86
N THR A 315 23.85 -3.29 26.87
CA THR A 315 23.88 -2.32 25.77
C THR A 315 25.18 -2.42 24.99
N GLU A 316 25.06 -2.47 23.67
CA GLU A 316 26.15 -2.37 22.71
C GLU A 316 26.02 -1.05 21.94
N SER A 317 27.13 -0.40 21.61
CA SER A 317 27.12 0.87 20.87
C SER A 317 27.95 0.75 19.60
N ASN A 318 27.37 1.13 18.45
CA ASN A 318 28.13 1.27 17.22
C ASN A 318 28.71 2.67 17.11
N THR A 319 29.87 2.87 17.75
CA THR A 319 30.67 4.10 17.61
C THR A 319 31.60 4.07 16.40
N SER A 320 31.51 3.05 15.54
CA SER A 320 32.33 2.93 14.35
C SER A 320 31.75 3.72 13.19
N THR A 321 32.48 3.83 12.08
CA THR A 321 32.00 4.51 10.87
C THR A 321 31.23 3.59 9.92
N GLY A 322 31.12 2.30 10.22
CA GLY A 322 30.44 1.30 9.38
C GLY A 322 29.29 0.63 10.12
N ILE A 323 28.45 -0.10 9.37
CA ILE A 323 27.37 -0.92 9.93
C ILE A 323 27.98 -2.01 10.81
N MET A 324 27.41 -2.22 11.99
CA MET A 324 27.77 -3.33 12.88
C MET A 324 26.71 -4.42 12.80
N ILE A 325 27.12 -5.65 12.55
CA ILE A 325 26.22 -6.80 12.45
C ILE A 325 26.22 -7.54 13.79
N TYR A 326 25.06 -7.65 14.41
CA TYR A 326 24.85 -8.46 15.60
C TYR A 326 24.09 -9.73 15.27
N ALA A 327 24.53 -10.82 15.86
CA ALA A 327 23.96 -12.14 15.71
C ALA A 327 23.95 -12.80 17.09
N LEU A 328 22.85 -13.46 17.48
CA LEU A 328 22.75 -14.10 18.80
C LEU A 328 22.72 -15.61 18.67
N GLU A 329 23.34 -16.29 19.63
CA GLU A 329 23.23 -17.73 19.82
C GLU A 329 22.67 -17.99 21.23
N GLY A 330 21.52 -18.66 21.32
CA GLY A 330 21.04 -19.28 22.54
C GLY A 330 21.85 -20.53 22.87
N ASN A 331 22.07 -20.79 24.14
CA ASN A 331 22.78 -21.96 24.64
C ASN A 331 22.03 -22.55 25.83
N SER A 332 21.85 -23.86 25.84
CA SER A 332 21.30 -24.59 26.98
C SER A 332 22.34 -25.56 27.55
N LYS A 333 22.30 -25.75 28.86
CA LYS A 333 23.19 -26.68 29.56
C LYS A 333 22.47 -27.37 30.70
N TYR A 334 22.54 -28.70 30.70
CA TYR A 334 22.13 -29.53 31.83
C TYR A 334 23.20 -30.58 32.12
N GLN A 335 23.86 -30.47 33.28
CA GLN A 335 25.00 -31.31 33.65
C GLN A 335 26.13 -31.30 32.60
N LYS A 336 26.26 -32.38 31.81
CA LYS A 336 27.24 -32.55 30.72
C LYS A 336 26.63 -32.40 29.33
N VAL A 337 25.32 -32.23 29.23
CA VAL A 337 24.59 -32.01 27.99
C VAL A 337 24.61 -30.52 27.69
N TRP A 338 24.97 -30.19 26.46
CA TRP A 338 25.00 -28.83 25.94
C TRP A 338 24.28 -28.81 24.62
N ASP A 339 23.50 -27.76 24.38
CA ASP A 339 22.92 -27.48 23.08
C ASP A 339 23.03 -25.99 22.75
N PHE A 340 22.89 -25.65 21.48
CA PHE A 340 22.96 -24.28 21.00
C PHE A 340 22.04 -24.07 19.82
N SER A 341 21.44 -22.88 19.76
CA SER A 341 20.76 -22.40 18.56
C SER A 341 21.81 -21.81 17.63
N ALA A 342 21.84 -22.24 16.38
CA ALA A 342 22.73 -21.67 15.38
C ALA A 342 21.97 -20.78 14.40
N LEU A 343 22.61 -19.71 13.94
CA LEU A 343 22.23 -19.00 12.72
C LEU A 343 22.56 -19.90 11.51
N SER A 344 21.72 -20.91 11.28
CA SER A 344 21.81 -21.75 10.08
C SER A 344 21.07 -21.08 8.92
N THR A 345 21.45 -21.37 7.68
CA THR A 345 20.72 -20.91 6.49
C THR A 345 19.26 -21.35 6.47
N ASN A 346 18.91 -22.36 7.28
CA ASN A 346 17.54 -22.76 7.56
C ASN A 346 17.15 -22.18 8.93
N GLN A 347 16.37 -21.10 8.96
CA GLN A 347 15.93 -20.29 10.13
C GLN A 347 15.07 -21.06 11.17
N THR A 348 15.46 -22.27 11.54
CA THR A 348 14.65 -23.20 12.33
C THR A 348 14.85 -23.04 13.83
N GLN A 349 15.94 -22.38 14.27
CA GLN A 349 16.29 -22.27 15.70
C GLN A 349 16.30 -20.83 16.24
N ILE A 350 16.29 -19.82 15.36
CA ILE A 350 16.26 -18.41 15.77
C ILE A 350 15.25 -17.69 14.88
N ARG A 351 14.33 -16.97 15.51
CA ARG A 351 13.35 -16.12 14.84
C ARG A 351 13.44 -14.70 15.38
N THR A 352 13.41 -13.72 14.49
CA THR A 352 13.32 -12.30 14.86
C THR A 352 11.98 -11.75 14.43
N LEU A 353 11.32 -10.99 15.29
CA LEU A 353 10.07 -10.29 15.02
C LEU A 353 10.26 -8.79 15.22
N VAL A 354 9.65 -8.00 14.36
CA VAL A 354 9.51 -6.54 14.39
C VAL A 354 8.02 -6.20 14.35
N ASP A 355 7.71 -4.93 14.58
CA ASP A 355 6.34 -4.42 14.55
C ASP A 355 5.60 -4.82 13.26
N GLY A 356 4.34 -5.23 13.40
CA GLY A 356 3.49 -5.67 12.28
C GLY A 356 3.80 -7.07 11.71
N ASN A 357 4.70 -7.85 12.31
CA ASN A 357 4.91 -9.24 11.88
C ASN A 357 3.69 -10.14 12.17
N PHE A 358 3.30 -10.94 11.16
CA PHE A 358 2.13 -11.82 11.17
C PHE A 358 2.37 -13.12 10.35
N PRO A 359 1.78 -14.28 10.74
CA PRO A 359 1.11 -14.51 12.02
C PRO A 359 2.15 -14.64 13.14
N THR A 360 1.76 -14.26 14.36
CA THR A 360 2.58 -14.51 15.55
C THR A 360 2.90 -16.00 15.68
N PRO A 361 4.09 -16.40 16.18
CA PRO A 361 4.41 -17.80 16.44
C PRO A 361 3.39 -18.46 17.37
N TYR A 362 3.27 -19.78 17.33
CA TYR A 362 2.43 -20.51 18.29
C TYR A 362 2.93 -20.26 19.72
N LEU A 363 2.06 -19.69 20.56
CA LEU A 363 2.38 -19.26 21.93
C LEU A 363 2.10 -20.33 23.00
N GLU A 364 1.40 -21.41 22.64
CA GLU A 364 1.08 -22.48 23.58
C GLU A 364 2.35 -23.25 24.01
N GLY A 365 2.49 -23.51 25.32
CA GLY A 365 3.61 -24.28 25.88
C GLY A 365 3.70 -25.69 25.29
N PHE A 366 4.92 -26.17 25.01
CA PHE A 366 5.17 -27.51 24.47
C PHE A 366 6.00 -28.35 25.45
N GLY A 367 5.73 -29.65 25.55
CA GLY A 367 6.61 -30.58 26.27
C GLY A 367 6.74 -30.34 27.78
N GLY A 368 5.86 -29.55 28.40
CA GLY A 368 5.89 -29.24 29.83
C GLY A 368 6.70 -27.98 30.20
N SER A 369 7.18 -27.21 29.22
CA SER A 369 7.69 -25.86 29.45
C SER A 369 6.59 -24.92 29.93
N GLN A 370 6.95 -23.87 30.68
CA GLN A 370 6.01 -22.82 31.02
C GLN A 370 5.55 -22.12 29.74
N ALA A 371 4.25 -21.81 29.65
CA ALA A 371 3.76 -20.97 28.57
C ALA A 371 4.43 -19.60 28.65
N ILE A 372 5.20 -19.24 27.62
CA ILE A 372 5.81 -17.90 27.46
C ILE A 372 4.77 -16.81 27.13
N GLU A 373 3.51 -17.20 27.05
CA GLU A 373 2.35 -16.34 26.83
C GLU A 373 2.35 -15.09 27.70
N ASP A 374 2.71 -15.20 28.98
CA ASP A 374 2.74 -14.07 29.89
C ASP A 374 3.82 -13.06 29.47
N CYS A 375 4.96 -13.55 28.98
CA CYS A 375 6.13 -12.74 28.60
C CYS A 375 5.92 -12.02 27.26
N LEU A 376 5.23 -12.65 26.32
CA LEU A 376 4.92 -12.05 25.02
C LEU A 376 3.58 -11.30 24.98
N SER A 377 2.71 -11.47 25.98
CA SER A 377 1.41 -10.79 26.03
C SER A 377 1.44 -9.26 25.86
N PRO A 378 2.49 -8.52 26.30
CA PRO A 378 2.56 -7.08 26.07
C PRO A 378 2.93 -6.69 24.62
N TYR A 379 3.40 -7.65 23.82
CA TYR A 379 4.01 -7.41 22.51
C TYR A 379 3.25 -8.10 21.36
N ILE A 380 2.10 -8.71 21.67
CA ILE A 380 1.30 -9.46 20.71
C ILE A 380 -0.16 -9.06 20.88
N ASP A 381 -0.76 -8.50 19.83
CA ASP A 381 -2.21 -8.38 19.72
C ASP A 381 -2.80 -9.74 19.37
N ARG A 382 -3.32 -10.44 20.39
CA ARG A 382 -3.95 -11.76 20.22
C ARG A 382 -5.21 -11.73 19.36
N SER A 383 -5.89 -10.59 19.27
CA SER A 383 -7.09 -10.46 18.46
C SER A 383 -6.76 -10.33 16.98
N ALA A 384 -5.63 -9.68 16.67
CA ALA A 384 -5.10 -9.52 15.33
C ALA A 384 -4.05 -10.59 14.94
N GLN A 385 -3.60 -11.43 15.88
CA GLN A 385 -2.43 -12.32 15.75
C GLN A 385 -1.18 -11.61 15.19
N GLU A 386 -1.00 -10.35 15.59
CA GLU A 386 0.03 -9.44 15.08
C GLU A 386 0.99 -9.05 16.21
N VAL A 387 2.26 -8.85 15.89
CA VAL A 387 3.27 -8.33 16.83
C VAL A 387 3.11 -6.81 16.93
N ASP A 388 2.92 -6.31 18.15
CA ASP A 388 2.79 -4.89 18.49
C ASP A 388 4.05 -4.45 19.25
N LEU A 389 5.00 -3.85 18.53
CA LEU A 389 6.28 -3.40 19.08
C LEU A 389 6.46 -1.92 18.80
N ALA A 390 7.18 -1.22 19.68
CA ALA A 390 7.63 0.10 19.27
C ALA A 390 8.52 -0.02 18.03
N PRO A 391 8.49 0.99 17.14
CA PRO A 391 9.38 1.10 15.98
C PRO A 391 10.82 0.60 16.08
N ASN A 392 11.42 0.87 17.24
CA ASN A 392 12.82 0.60 17.52
C ASN A 392 13.03 -0.66 18.36
N GLU A 393 12.01 -1.51 18.50
CA GLU A 393 12.04 -2.76 19.24
C GLU A 393 12.02 -3.97 18.30
N ILE A 394 12.74 -5.01 18.72
CA ILE A 394 12.88 -6.28 18.02
C ILE A 394 12.72 -7.38 19.05
N LEU A 395 11.92 -8.40 18.78
CA LEU A 395 11.91 -9.64 19.56
C LEU A 395 12.82 -10.66 18.90
N ILE A 396 13.58 -11.39 19.70
CA ILE A 396 14.52 -12.44 19.28
C ILE A 396 14.17 -13.69 20.05
N MET A 397 13.74 -14.72 19.35
CA MET A 397 13.23 -15.96 19.93
C MET A 397 14.14 -17.11 19.53
N HIS A 398 14.57 -17.87 20.53
CA HIS A 398 15.44 -19.02 20.36
C HIS A 398 14.68 -20.30 20.66
N GLU A 399 14.96 -21.31 19.83
CA GLU A 399 14.60 -22.70 20.04
C GLU A 399 15.89 -23.51 20.24
N LEU A 400 15.92 -24.30 21.32
CA LEU A 400 17.02 -25.10 21.83
C LEU A 400 16.51 -26.54 22.02
N GLY A 401 17.33 -27.56 21.74
CA GLY A 401 16.90 -28.96 21.86
C GLY A 401 16.38 -29.60 20.58
N VAL A 402 16.32 -28.86 19.46
CA VAL A 402 15.93 -29.42 18.16
C VAL A 402 17.11 -30.21 17.58
N ASP A 403 16.93 -31.52 17.43
CA ASP A 403 17.85 -32.37 16.68
C ASP A 403 18.02 -31.80 15.27
N TYR A 404 19.26 -31.43 14.88
CA TYR A 404 19.63 -30.87 13.57
C TYR A 404 19.08 -31.66 12.36
N SER A 405 18.64 -32.90 12.56
CA SER A 405 18.05 -33.77 11.56
C SER A 405 16.52 -33.63 11.38
N LYS A 406 15.84 -32.86 12.23
CA LYS A 406 14.39 -32.64 12.15
C LYS A 406 14.11 -31.24 11.62
N THR A 407 13.62 -31.19 10.39
CA THR A 407 13.02 -30.00 9.76
C THR A 407 11.65 -29.66 10.35
N SER A 408 11.39 -29.97 11.62
CA SER A 408 10.05 -29.84 12.16
C SER A 408 9.69 -28.36 12.24
N GLU A 409 8.72 -27.96 11.43
CA GLU A 409 7.94 -26.73 11.52
C GLU A 409 7.20 -26.58 12.88
N GLU A 410 7.52 -27.45 13.86
CA GLU A 410 6.98 -27.57 15.21
C GLU A 410 7.85 -26.89 16.27
N GLY A 411 8.97 -26.25 15.91
CA GLY A 411 9.73 -25.42 16.86
C GLY A 411 8.84 -24.29 17.36
N ASN A 412 8.55 -24.25 18.65
CA ASN A 412 7.63 -23.28 19.24
C ASN A 412 8.35 -21.95 19.58
N PHE A 413 9.68 -21.92 19.51
CA PHE A 413 10.57 -20.79 19.75
C PHE A 413 10.41 -20.18 21.15
N GLN A 414 10.25 -21.05 22.17
CA GLN A 414 9.85 -20.63 23.51
C GLN A 414 10.94 -20.72 24.58
N ASP A 415 12.12 -21.23 24.25
CA ASP A 415 13.12 -21.51 25.29
C ASP A 415 13.76 -20.22 25.83
N LEU A 416 14.10 -19.29 24.94
CA LEU A 416 14.72 -18.02 25.31
C LEU A 416 14.22 -16.88 24.43
N ILE A 417 13.68 -15.84 25.06
CA ILE A 417 13.16 -14.65 24.39
C ILE A 417 13.91 -13.43 24.87
N LEU A 418 14.47 -12.69 23.92
CA LEU A 418 15.09 -11.41 24.15
C LEU A 418 14.32 -10.32 23.43
N LYS A 419 14.34 -9.13 24.01
CA LYS A 419 13.99 -7.89 23.32
C LYS A 419 15.25 -7.11 23.03
N ALA A 420 15.37 -6.55 21.84
CA ALA A 420 16.38 -5.57 21.52
C ALA A 420 15.72 -4.22 21.28
N THR A 421 16.26 -3.15 21.86
CA THR A 421 15.78 -1.78 21.67
C THR A 421 16.91 -0.91 21.11
N VAL A 422 16.69 -0.36 19.93
CA VAL A 422 17.65 0.49 19.21
C VAL A 422 17.41 1.95 19.55
N ASN A 423 18.48 2.70 19.83
CA ASN A 423 18.38 4.14 20.11
C ASN A 423 19.60 4.88 19.55
N PRO A 424 19.47 6.15 19.15
CA PRO A 424 20.64 7.00 18.88
C PRO A 424 21.53 7.12 20.12
N ILE A 425 22.85 7.14 19.92
CA ILE A 425 23.81 7.44 20.99
C ILE A 425 23.66 8.91 21.37
N LYS A 426 23.13 9.18 22.57
CA LYS A 426 22.98 10.54 23.08
C LYS A 426 24.36 11.21 23.23
N GLY A 427 24.69 12.11 22.29
CA GLY A 427 25.86 12.99 22.34
C GLY A 427 27.03 12.64 21.40
N GLY A 428 26.86 11.76 20.42
CA GLY A 428 27.97 11.25 19.60
C GLY A 428 27.74 11.34 18.10
N LEU A 429 27.94 12.54 17.53
CA LEU A 429 28.66 12.81 16.27
C LEU A 429 28.55 14.33 16.06
N GLY A 430 29.59 15.06 16.47
CA GLY A 430 29.69 16.48 16.15
C GLY A 430 29.48 16.68 14.65
N SER A 431 28.62 17.63 14.30
CA SER A 431 28.31 18.06 12.94
C SER A 431 29.54 18.01 12.03
N PHE A 432 29.63 17.02 11.16
CA PHE A 432 30.48 17.13 9.98
C PHE A 432 29.69 17.93 8.95
N SER A 433 29.90 19.25 8.96
CA SER A 433 29.52 20.12 7.87
C SER A 433 30.30 19.69 6.63
N SER A 434 29.61 19.16 5.62
CA SER A 434 30.07 19.19 4.23
C SER A 434 29.71 20.53 3.59
#